data_AF-A0A961CVY5-F1
#
_entry.id   AF-A0A961CVY5-F1
#
_cell.length_a   1.000
_cell.length_b   1.000
_cell.length_c   1.000
_cell.angle_alpha   90.00
_cell.angle_beta   90.00
_cell.angle_gamma   90.00
#
_symmetry.space_group_name_H-M   'P 1'
#
loop_
_entity.id
_entity.type
_entity.pdbx_description
1 polymer ?
#
loop_
_entity_poly.entity_id
_entity_poly.type
_entity_poly.pdbx_seq_one_letter_code
_entity_poly.pdbx_strand_id
1 'polypeptide(L)'
;MAAATLRSNQRGHILDVALRIMSEQGAAKTSMRQLARECGINVATLYHYFESKDALLAAVIEERRYGARLADPPEIPAHLAVEDRLRLVFSTVWQGAIAEEPIWRLLLGEALRGEPTAIPVGQSLLDVLGPGLAAWVGSAIPELDHPDAVADLLLG
;
A
#
# COMPACT_ATOMS: atom_id res chain seq x y z
N MET A 1 -0.07 30.37 2.21
CA MET A 1 -0.43 29.10 1.53
C MET A 1 0.76 28.41 0.83
N ALA A 2 1.68 29.10 0.14
CA ALA A 2 2.80 28.49 -0.60
C ALA A 2 3.73 27.56 0.21
N ALA A 3 4.00 27.88 1.49
CA ALA A 3 4.87 27.06 2.35
C ALA A 3 4.26 25.71 2.76
N ALA A 4 2.93 25.53 2.68
CA ALA A 4 2.26 24.26 2.96
C ALA A 4 2.32 23.34 1.73
N THR A 5 2.20 23.90 0.54
CA THR A 5 2.30 23.18 -0.75
C THR A 5 3.73 22.70 -1.04
N LEU A 6 4.76 23.49 -0.70
CA LEU A 6 6.16 23.07 -0.81
C LEU A 6 6.51 21.94 0.19
N ARG A 7 5.95 22.00 1.41
CA ARG A 7 6.13 20.95 2.43
C ARG A 7 5.44 19.64 2.05
N SER A 8 4.25 19.69 1.45
CA SER A 8 3.59 18.48 0.95
C SER A 8 4.36 17.83 -0.20
N ASN A 9 4.97 18.64 -1.09
CA ASN A 9 5.81 18.13 -2.17
C ASN A 9 7.09 17.45 -1.63
N GLN A 10 7.78 18.09 -0.68
CA GLN A 10 8.99 17.50 -0.08
C GLN A 10 8.70 16.20 0.67
N ARG A 11 7.61 16.18 1.45
CA ARG A 11 7.19 14.97 2.18
C ARG A 11 6.87 13.83 1.21
N GLY A 12 6.08 14.11 0.16
CA GLY A 12 5.78 13.14 -0.90
C GLY A 12 7.05 12.61 -1.57
N HIS A 13 7.97 13.50 -1.93
CA HIS A 13 9.26 13.12 -2.51
C HIS A 13 10.08 12.19 -1.60
N ILE A 14 10.13 12.46 -0.30
CA ILE A 14 10.80 11.57 0.67
C ILE A 14 10.15 10.18 0.65
N LEU A 15 8.82 10.09 0.62
CA LEU A 15 8.12 8.81 0.54
C LEU A 15 8.45 8.04 -0.76
N ASP A 16 8.52 8.73 -1.91
CA ASP A 16 8.90 8.12 -3.19
C ASP A 16 10.30 7.51 -3.14
N VAL A 17 11.26 8.29 -2.66
CA VAL A 17 12.66 7.87 -2.56
C VAL A 17 12.82 6.73 -1.57
N ALA A 18 12.11 6.80 -0.43
CA ALA A 18 12.09 5.74 0.56
C ALA A 18 11.53 4.43 -0.01
N LEU A 19 10.36 4.47 -0.66
CA LEU A 19 9.75 3.31 -1.28
C LEU A 19 10.70 2.65 -2.28
N ARG A 20 11.27 3.44 -3.19
CA ARG A 20 12.20 2.95 -4.22
C ARG A 20 13.37 2.20 -3.57
N ILE A 21 14.12 2.86 -2.69
CA ILE A 21 15.34 2.30 -2.10
C ILE A 21 15.03 1.11 -1.20
N MET A 22 14.00 1.21 -0.35
CA MET A 22 13.64 0.11 0.53
C MET A 22 13.13 -1.10 -0.27
N SER A 23 12.41 -0.90 -1.38
CA SER A 23 11.98 -2.01 -2.24
C SER A 23 13.13 -2.73 -2.94
N GLU A 24 14.23 -2.02 -3.27
CA GLU A 24 15.38 -2.57 -3.98
C GLU A 24 16.31 -3.38 -3.07
N GLN A 25 16.63 -2.85 -1.88
CA GLN A 25 17.65 -3.43 -0.99
C GLN A 25 17.10 -3.84 0.40
N GLY A 26 15.85 -3.53 0.72
CA GLY A 26 15.23 -3.71 2.03
C GLY A 26 15.33 -2.52 2.96
N ALA A 27 14.40 -2.43 3.90
CA ALA A 27 14.38 -1.39 4.93
C ALA A 27 15.53 -1.57 5.92
N ALA A 28 15.91 -2.81 6.27
CA ALA A 28 17.04 -3.11 7.15
C ALA A 28 18.37 -2.50 6.67
N LYS A 29 18.65 -2.59 5.36
CA LYS A 29 19.88 -2.06 4.73
C LYS A 29 19.82 -0.56 4.42
N THR A 30 18.68 0.07 4.65
CA THR A 30 18.46 1.48 4.34
C THR A 30 18.61 2.33 5.60
N SER A 31 19.45 3.36 5.53
CA SER A 31 19.68 4.29 6.66
C SER A 31 19.07 5.67 6.40
N MET A 32 18.70 6.38 7.46
CA MET A 32 18.22 7.76 7.38
C MET A 32 19.24 8.70 6.72
N ARG A 33 20.55 8.43 6.88
CA ARG A 33 21.61 9.23 6.23
C ARG A 33 21.67 9.01 4.72
N GLN A 34 21.50 7.75 4.27
CA GLN A 34 21.38 7.44 2.86
C GLN A 34 20.14 8.11 2.25
N LEU A 35 18.98 7.96 2.89
CA LEU A 35 17.73 8.56 2.44
C LEU A 35 17.82 10.07 2.31
N ALA A 36 18.37 10.75 3.32
CA ALA A 36 18.55 12.20 3.29
C ALA A 36 19.42 12.65 2.11
N ARG A 37 20.53 11.93 1.85
CA ARG A 37 21.41 12.19 0.71
C ARG A 37 20.67 12.01 -0.62
N GLU A 38 19.90 10.95 -0.77
CA GLU A 38 19.15 10.63 -1.99
C GLU A 38 18.00 11.62 -2.23
N CYS A 39 17.41 12.15 -1.15
CA CYS A 39 16.38 13.19 -1.20
C CYS A 39 16.97 14.61 -1.36
N GLY A 40 18.30 14.77 -1.39
CA GLY A 40 18.96 16.07 -1.47
C GLY A 40 18.77 16.97 -0.25
N ILE A 41 18.50 16.40 0.92
CA ILE A 41 18.27 17.13 2.18
C ILE A 41 19.28 16.72 3.25
N ASN A 42 19.40 17.52 4.31
CA ASN A 42 20.17 17.12 5.48
C ASN A 42 19.35 16.15 6.35
N VAL A 43 20.07 15.38 7.17
CA VAL A 43 19.50 14.33 8.01
C VAL A 43 18.55 14.89 9.07
N ALA A 44 18.83 16.07 9.63
CA ALA A 44 17.95 16.70 10.60
C ALA A 44 16.59 17.07 9.98
N THR A 45 16.58 17.59 8.75
CA THR A 45 15.36 17.85 7.97
C THR A 45 14.57 16.57 7.74
N LEU A 46 15.23 15.45 7.43
CA LEU A 46 14.53 14.16 7.30
C LEU A 46 13.88 13.74 8.63
N TYR A 47 14.60 13.85 9.75
CA TYR A 47 14.06 13.56 11.09
C TYR A 47 12.93 14.50 11.51
N HIS A 48 12.89 15.73 10.99
CA HIS A 48 11.75 16.63 11.18
C HIS A 48 10.47 16.16 10.48
N TYR A 49 10.58 15.42 9.37
CA TYR A 49 9.41 14.84 8.69
C TYR A 49 9.03 13.48 9.28
N PHE A 50 10.03 12.67 9.64
CA PHE A 50 9.84 11.30 10.12
C PHE A 50 10.79 11.01 11.27
N GLU A 51 10.23 10.81 12.46
CA GLU A 51 10.99 10.67 13.72
C GLU A 51 11.89 9.42 13.73
N SER A 52 11.55 8.40 12.94
CA SER A 52 12.32 7.17 12.82
C SER A 52 12.19 6.56 11.42
N LYS A 53 13.04 5.57 11.14
CA LYS A 53 12.94 4.75 9.92
C LYS A 53 11.61 3.99 9.88
N ASP A 54 11.13 3.51 11.03
CA ASP A 54 9.88 2.77 11.13
C ASP A 54 8.67 3.69 10.91
N ALA A 55 8.72 4.93 11.41
CA ALA A 55 7.70 5.94 11.15
C ALA A 55 7.65 6.33 9.66
N LEU A 56 8.82 6.44 9.01
CA LEU A 56 8.90 6.64 7.57
C LEU A 56 8.32 5.45 6.79
N LEU A 57 8.65 4.22 7.20
CA LEU A 57 8.11 3.01 6.59
C LEU A 57 6.58 2.99 6.72
N ALA A 58 6.03 3.15 7.92
CA ALA A 58 4.58 3.22 8.14
C ALA A 58 3.92 4.27 7.23
N ALA A 59 4.49 5.48 7.15
CA ALA A 59 3.97 6.54 6.30
C ALA A 59 4.04 6.22 4.79
N VAL A 60 5.06 5.48 4.33
CA VAL A 60 5.13 5.00 2.93
C VAL A 60 3.94 4.10 2.61
N ILE A 61 3.48 3.30 3.57
CA ILE A 61 2.34 2.39 3.42
C ILE A 61 1.00 3.14 3.50
N GLU A 62 0.82 3.99 4.50
CA GLU A 62 -0.44 4.68 4.75
C GLU A 62 -0.78 5.74 3.68
N GLU A 63 0.20 6.57 3.30
CA GLU A 63 -0.10 7.79 2.53
C GLU A 63 -0.09 7.61 1.02
N ARG A 64 0.48 6.51 0.54
CA ARG A 64 0.47 6.20 -0.88
C ARG A 64 -0.87 5.63 -1.34
N ARG A 65 -1.82 5.44 -0.42
CA ARG A 65 -3.21 5.03 -0.68
C ARG A 65 -3.24 3.85 -1.65
N TYR A 66 -2.50 2.78 -1.38
CA TYR A 66 -2.47 1.59 -2.25
C TYR A 66 -3.86 0.94 -2.39
N GLY A 67 -4.80 1.25 -1.49
CA GLY A 67 -6.23 0.94 -1.61
C GLY A 67 -7.10 1.96 -2.36
N ALA A 68 -6.54 3.04 -2.93
CA ALA A 68 -7.32 4.07 -3.64
C ALA A 68 -8.07 3.51 -4.84
N ARG A 69 -7.53 2.47 -5.50
CA ARG A 69 -8.26 1.74 -6.54
C ARG A 69 -9.46 0.96 -6.00
N LEU A 70 -9.43 0.52 -4.75
CA LEU A 70 -10.60 -0.08 -4.08
C LEU A 70 -11.58 0.98 -3.57
N ALA A 71 -11.16 2.25 -3.44
CA ALA A 71 -12.05 3.35 -3.09
C ALA A 71 -12.93 3.81 -4.27
N ASP A 72 -12.52 3.51 -5.50
CA ASP A 72 -13.30 3.72 -6.73
C ASP A 72 -13.12 2.52 -7.68
N PRO A 73 -13.69 1.36 -7.32
CA PRO A 73 -13.47 0.14 -8.07
C PRO A 73 -14.28 0.14 -9.36
N PRO A 74 -13.83 -0.58 -10.41
CA PRO A 74 -14.56 -0.65 -11.65
C PRO A 74 -15.93 -1.32 -11.45
N GLU A 75 -16.94 -0.81 -12.16
CA GLU A 75 -18.26 -1.42 -12.17
C GLU A 75 -18.20 -2.79 -12.86
N ILE A 76 -18.73 -3.81 -12.18
CA ILE A 76 -18.83 -5.16 -12.74
C ILE A 76 -20.24 -5.35 -13.30
N PRO A 77 -20.39 -5.73 -14.59
CA PRO A 77 -21.71 -5.84 -15.18
C PRO A 77 -22.55 -6.93 -14.50
N ALA A 78 -23.70 -6.53 -13.94
CA ALA A 78 -24.59 -7.43 -13.20
C ALA A 78 -25.20 -8.54 -14.05
N HIS A 79 -25.23 -8.41 -15.38
CA HIS A 79 -25.78 -9.43 -16.29
C HIS A 79 -24.88 -10.66 -16.47
N LEU A 80 -23.62 -10.59 -16.01
CA LEU A 80 -22.69 -11.71 -16.09
C LEU A 80 -23.03 -12.78 -15.05
N ALA A 81 -22.61 -14.02 -15.31
CA ALA A 81 -22.71 -15.09 -14.34
C ALA A 81 -21.87 -14.74 -13.09
N VAL A 82 -22.31 -15.22 -11.91
CA VAL A 82 -21.60 -15.01 -10.63
C VAL A 82 -20.12 -15.40 -10.74
N GLU A 83 -19.82 -16.53 -11.40
CA GLU A 83 -18.46 -17.01 -11.62
C GLU A 83 -17.61 -15.99 -12.40
N ASP A 84 -18.16 -15.41 -13.47
CA ASP A 84 -17.46 -14.41 -14.29
C ASP A 84 -17.24 -13.11 -13.51
N ARG A 85 -18.22 -12.70 -12.70
CA ARG A 85 -18.08 -11.53 -11.82
C ARG A 85 -17.00 -11.76 -10.77
N LEU A 86 -16.95 -12.94 -10.14
CA LEU A 86 -15.87 -13.33 -9.22
C LEU A 86 -14.51 -13.31 -9.89
N ARG A 87 -14.39 -13.86 -11.11
CA ARG A 87 -13.15 -13.81 -11.90
C ARG A 87 -12.71 -12.37 -12.21
N LEU A 88 -13.66 -11.48 -12.50
CA LEU A 88 -13.38 -10.06 -12.75
C LEU A 88 -12.95 -9.32 -11.47
N VAL A 89 -13.62 -9.55 -10.33
CA VAL A 89 -13.16 -9.04 -9.03
C VAL A 89 -11.73 -9.50 -8.78
N PHE A 90 -11.50 -10.81 -8.80
CA PHE A 90 -10.20 -11.40 -8.53
C PHE A 90 -9.10 -10.84 -9.43
N SER A 91 -9.31 -10.85 -10.75
CA SER A 91 -8.31 -10.39 -11.71
C SER A 91 -7.99 -8.91 -11.58
N THR A 92 -8.97 -8.06 -11.23
CA THR A 92 -8.75 -6.63 -11.01
C THR A 92 -7.97 -6.39 -9.71
N VAL A 93 -8.32 -7.06 -8.61
CA VAL A 93 -7.54 -6.99 -7.36
C VAL A 93 -6.10 -7.43 -7.62
N TRP A 94 -5.94 -8.56 -8.30
CA TRP A 94 -4.64 -9.15 -8.61
C TRP A 94 -3.79 -8.26 -9.52
N GLN A 95 -4.37 -7.68 -10.58
CA GLN A 95 -3.68 -6.74 -11.45
C GLN A 95 -3.33 -5.43 -10.72
N GLY A 96 -4.24 -4.93 -9.89
CA GLY A 96 -4.00 -3.75 -9.04
C GLY A 96 -2.85 -3.97 -8.07
N ALA A 97 -2.78 -5.16 -7.47
CA ALA A 97 -1.66 -5.56 -6.62
C ALA A 97 -0.35 -5.61 -7.43
N ILE A 98 -0.31 -6.34 -8.54
CA ILE A 98 0.93 -6.49 -9.34
C ILE A 98 1.40 -5.17 -9.97
N ALA A 99 0.49 -4.24 -10.28
CA ALA A 99 0.84 -2.93 -10.85
C ALA A 99 1.64 -2.03 -9.88
N GLU A 100 1.49 -2.24 -8.56
CA GLU A 100 2.22 -1.51 -7.52
C GLU A 100 3.46 -2.31 -7.08
N GLU A 101 4.31 -2.68 -8.04
CA GLU A 101 5.46 -3.59 -7.84
C GLU A 101 6.39 -3.23 -6.65
N PRO A 102 6.74 -1.95 -6.39
CA PRO A 102 7.69 -1.61 -5.32
C PRO A 102 7.17 -1.89 -3.91
N ILE A 103 5.88 -1.68 -3.64
CA ILE A 103 5.34 -1.89 -2.29
C ILE A 103 5.25 -3.37 -1.96
N TRP A 104 4.77 -4.20 -2.89
CA TRP A 104 4.72 -5.65 -2.68
C TRP A 104 6.10 -6.26 -2.56
N ARG A 105 7.06 -5.78 -3.35
CA ARG A 105 8.46 -6.21 -3.22
C ARG A 105 9.04 -5.85 -1.86
N LEU A 106 8.74 -4.65 -1.35
CA LEU A 106 9.16 -4.23 -0.01
C LEU A 106 8.53 -5.12 1.06
N LEU A 107 7.21 -5.27 1.07
CA LEU A 107 6.48 -6.06 2.06
C LEU A 107 6.92 -7.52 2.08
N LEU A 108 6.93 -8.18 0.91
CA LEU A 108 7.38 -9.56 0.78
C LEU A 108 8.87 -9.69 1.13
N GLY A 109 9.69 -8.72 0.73
CA GLY A 109 11.11 -8.70 1.04
C GLY A 109 11.40 -8.58 2.54
N GLU A 110 10.66 -7.77 3.28
CA GLU A 110 10.81 -7.65 4.74
C GLU A 110 10.24 -8.89 5.46
N ALA A 111 9.10 -9.43 4.99
CA ALA A 111 8.51 -10.65 5.55
C ALA A 111 9.43 -11.87 5.39
N LEU A 112 10.02 -12.07 4.21
CA LEU A 112 10.99 -13.16 3.94
C LEU A 112 12.29 -13.02 4.74
N ARG A 113 12.64 -11.80 5.16
CA ARG A 113 13.81 -11.53 6.00
C ARG A 113 13.54 -11.67 7.51
N GLY A 114 12.28 -11.92 7.90
CA GLY A 114 11.89 -12.03 9.30
C GLY A 114 12.02 -10.72 10.07
N GLU A 115 11.96 -9.58 9.36
CA GLU A 115 12.09 -8.27 10.00
C GLU A 115 10.82 -7.95 10.81
N PRO A 116 10.94 -7.54 12.09
CA PRO A 116 9.79 -7.33 12.98
C PRO A 116 8.79 -6.29 12.45
N THR A 117 9.26 -5.37 11.62
CA THR A 117 8.46 -4.26 11.06
C THR A 117 7.56 -4.69 9.91
N ALA A 118 7.80 -5.84 9.27
CA ALA A 118 7.04 -6.31 8.10
C ALA A 118 5.61 -6.71 8.44
N ILE A 119 5.43 -7.38 9.57
CA ILE A 119 4.14 -7.96 9.98
C ILE A 119 3.14 -6.87 10.36
N PRO A 120 3.46 -5.92 11.26
CA PRO A 120 2.51 -4.86 11.62
C PRO A 120 2.11 -4.01 10.43
N VAL A 121 3.08 -3.75 9.55
CA VAL A 121 2.87 -3.00 8.31
C VAL A 121 1.95 -3.75 7.35
N GLY A 122 2.16 -5.05 7.15
CA GLY A 122 1.28 -5.89 6.34
C GLY A 122 -0.15 -5.94 6.91
N GLN A 123 -0.26 -6.05 8.23
CA GLN A 123 -1.56 -5.99 8.94
C GLN A 123 -2.26 -4.65 8.71
N SER A 124 -1.58 -3.52 8.88
CA SER A 124 -2.18 -2.21 8.63
C SER A 124 -2.62 -2.02 7.18
N LEU A 125 -1.91 -2.62 6.21
CA LEU A 125 -2.35 -2.61 4.81
C LEU A 125 -3.63 -3.43 4.63
N LEU A 126 -3.70 -4.62 5.22
CA LEU A 126 -4.89 -5.47 5.18
C LEU A 126 -6.11 -4.80 5.86
N ASP A 127 -5.90 -4.12 6.98
CA ASP A 127 -6.94 -3.36 7.69
C ASP A 127 -7.55 -2.26 6.82
N VAL A 128 -6.77 -1.70 5.89
CA VAL A 128 -7.22 -0.68 4.94
C VAL A 128 -7.90 -1.31 3.72
N LEU A 129 -7.35 -2.40 3.19
CA LEU A 129 -7.84 -3.02 1.95
C LEU A 129 -9.11 -3.85 2.16
N GLY A 130 -9.22 -4.55 3.29
CA GLY A 130 -10.32 -5.47 3.61
C GLY A 130 -11.71 -4.83 3.45
N PRO A 131 -12.02 -3.72 4.14
CA PRO A 131 -13.32 -3.08 4.05
C PRO A 131 -13.67 -2.60 2.63
N GLY A 132 -12.68 -2.09 1.88
CA GLY A 132 -12.88 -1.65 0.50
C GLY A 132 -13.20 -2.82 -0.45
N LEU A 133 -12.48 -3.93 -0.30
CA LEU A 133 -12.72 -5.14 -1.09
C LEU A 133 -14.08 -5.77 -0.75
N ALA A 134 -14.43 -5.86 0.53
CA ALA A 134 -15.73 -6.37 0.96
C ALA A 134 -16.90 -5.55 0.39
N ALA A 135 -16.81 -4.21 0.47
CA ALA A 135 -17.81 -3.32 -0.12
C ALA A 135 -17.93 -3.52 -1.63
N TRP A 136 -16.82 -3.72 -2.33
CA TRP A 136 -16.83 -3.97 -3.76
C TRP A 136 -17.39 -5.34 -4.14
N VAL A 137 -17.03 -6.41 -3.41
CA VAL A 137 -17.61 -7.74 -3.61
C VAL A 137 -19.12 -7.71 -3.42
N GLY A 138 -19.60 -7.04 -2.36
CA GLY A 138 -21.02 -6.91 -2.09
C GLY A 138 -21.79 -6.15 -3.18
N SER A 139 -21.17 -5.15 -3.82
CA SER A 139 -21.80 -4.44 -4.94
C SER A 139 -21.73 -5.21 -6.26
N ALA A 140 -20.62 -5.91 -6.51
CA ALA A 140 -20.41 -6.72 -7.71
C ALA A 140 -21.23 -8.01 -7.72
N ILE A 141 -21.53 -8.56 -6.53
CA ILE A 141 -22.19 -9.86 -6.36
C ILE A 141 -23.18 -9.76 -5.19
N PRO A 142 -24.34 -9.10 -5.40
CA PRO A 142 -25.34 -8.91 -4.36
C PRO A 142 -26.01 -10.22 -3.88
N GLU A 143 -25.83 -11.32 -4.61
CA GLU A 143 -26.34 -12.65 -4.26
C GLU A 143 -25.48 -13.36 -3.20
N LEU A 144 -24.33 -12.81 -2.81
CA LEU A 144 -23.50 -13.36 -1.73
C LEU A 144 -24.00 -12.92 -0.36
N ASP A 145 -24.31 -13.89 0.50
CA ASP A 145 -24.73 -13.64 1.89
C ASP A 145 -23.58 -13.08 2.76
N HIS A 146 -22.32 -13.38 2.41
CA HIS A 146 -21.12 -13.03 3.18
C HIS A 146 -19.99 -12.49 2.27
N PRO A 147 -20.07 -11.24 1.80
CA PRO A 147 -19.02 -10.64 0.97
C PRO A 147 -17.68 -10.48 1.72
N ASP A 148 -17.73 -10.29 3.04
CA ASP A 148 -16.53 -10.19 3.89
C ASP A 148 -15.70 -11.48 3.85
N ALA A 149 -16.36 -12.65 3.85
CA ALA A 149 -15.66 -13.94 3.79
C ALA A 149 -14.90 -14.14 2.46
N VAL A 150 -15.40 -13.55 1.38
CA VAL A 150 -14.69 -13.55 0.08
C VAL A 150 -13.53 -12.58 0.12
N ALA A 151 -13.69 -11.40 0.72
CA ALA A 151 -12.58 -10.46 0.90
C ALA A 151 -11.45 -11.09 1.74
N ASP A 152 -11.79 -11.79 2.83
CA ASP A 152 -10.84 -12.51 3.68
C ASP A 152 -10.12 -13.62 2.90
N LEU A 153 -10.84 -14.40 2.07
CA LEU A 153 -10.24 -15.43 1.21
C LEU A 153 -9.27 -14.84 0.17
N LEU A 154 -9.58 -13.65 -0.35
CA LEU A 154 -8.76 -12.99 -1.36
C LEU A 154 -7.51 -12.32 -0.77
N LEU A 155 -7.53 -12.01 0.53
CA LEU A 155 -6.46 -11.30 1.23
C LEU A 155 -5.62 -12.20 2.16
N GLY A 156 -6.08 -13.43 2.43
CA GLY A 156 -5.48 -14.40 3.36
C GLY A 156 -4.66 -15.50 2.71
#